data_AF-A0A3B6IU90-F1
#
_entry.id   AF-A0A3B6IU90-F1
#
_cell.length_a   1.000
_cell.length_b   1.000
_cell.length_c   1.000
_cell.angle_alpha   90.00
_cell.angle_beta   90.00
_cell.angle_gamma   90.00
#
_symmetry.space_group_name_H-M   'P 1'
#
loop_
_entity.id
_entity.type
_entity.pdbx_description
1 polymer ?
#
loop_
_entity_poly.entity_id
_entity_poly.type
_entity_poly.pdbx_seq_one_letter_code
_entity_poly.pdbx_strand_id
1 'polypeptide(L)'
;MVLEDESSDDKSSLTYMYSETSTDGLNQVPFSLEDSDYKGLELDLMSFCDKHGKPSERLVAFEGTMTGRRFLACTEPEGQNCGFVQWVNEQWPPTMDNALLKLWSMVEESKSARVNDNLESALTIFTI
;
A
#
# COMPACT_ATOMS: atom_id res chain seq x y z
N MET A 1 33.25 28.16 32.15
CA MET A 1 31.86 27.77 31.82
C MET A 1 31.65 28.09 30.36
N VAL A 2 31.59 27.07 29.52
CA VAL A 2 30.99 27.16 28.18
C VAL A 2 29.90 26.11 28.23
N LEU A 3 28.64 26.57 28.17
CA LEU A 3 27.46 25.73 28.08
C LEU A 3 27.22 25.57 26.58
N GLU A 4 27.46 24.37 26.05
CA GLU A 4 27.07 24.03 24.68
C GLU A 4 25.75 23.26 24.77
N ASP A 5 24.79 23.80 24.02
CA ASP A 5 23.36 23.52 24.00
C ASP A 5 23.09 22.12 23.39
N GLU A 6 22.32 21.29 24.10
CA GLU A 6 21.79 20.02 23.57
C GLU A 6 20.65 20.32 22.59
N SER A 7 20.96 20.35 21.30
CA SER A 7 19.93 20.30 20.25
C SER A 7 19.46 18.86 20.10
N SER A 8 18.39 18.51 20.83
CA SER A 8 17.62 17.26 20.64
C SER A 8 16.87 17.31 19.32
N ASP A 9 17.43 16.72 18.27
CA ASP A 9 16.70 16.40 17.05
C ASP A 9 15.91 15.10 17.26
N ASP A 10 14.77 15.21 17.94
CA ASP A 10 13.71 14.20 17.97
C ASP A 10 13.05 14.09 16.58
N LYS A 11 13.74 13.42 15.65
CA LYS A 11 13.12 12.90 14.42
C LYS A 11 12.78 11.41 14.56
N SER A 12 12.28 11.05 15.74
CA SER A 12 11.75 9.71 16.04
C SER A 12 10.23 9.73 15.95
N SER A 13 9.70 9.51 14.74
CA SER A 13 8.37 8.91 14.48
C SER A 13 7.88 9.31 13.09
N LEU A 14 8.42 8.71 12.02
CA LEU A 14 7.65 8.46 10.80
C LEU A 14 8.16 7.18 10.12
N THR A 15 8.43 6.14 10.90
CA THR A 15 8.45 4.76 10.37
C THR A 15 7.01 4.30 10.36
N TYR A 16 6.25 4.72 9.35
CA TYR A 16 4.89 4.23 9.18
C TYR A 16 5.00 2.74 8.86
N MET A 17 4.45 1.94 9.77
CA MET A 17 4.42 0.49 9.71
C MET A 17 3.79 0.08 8.38
N TYR A 18 4.59 -0.48 7.46
CA TYR A 18 4.04 -1.44 6.53
C TYR A 18 3.30 -2.46 7.38
N SER A 19 2.01 -2.68 7.10
CA SER A 19 1.25 -3.72 7.77
C SER A 19 2.02 -5.03 7.61
N GLU A 20 2.67 -5.50 8.68
CA GLU A 20 3.34 -6.79 8.72
C GLU A 20 2.29 -7.90 8.79
N THR A 21 1.44 -7.99 7.76
CA THR A 21 0.83 -9.26 7.41
C THR A 21 1.95 -10.08 6.80
N SER A 22 2.63 -10.83 7.67
CA SER A 22 3.67 -11.80 7.36
C SER A 22 3.28 -12.69 6.18
N THR A 23 3.63 -12.23 4.99
CA THR A 23 4.00 -13.05 3.84
C THR A 23 5.29 -12.41 3.34
N ASP A 24 6.37 -13.09 3.70
CA ASP A 24 7.73 -13.07 3.17
C ASP A 24 7.98 -12.12 1.99
N GLY A 25 9.07 -11.35 2.03
CA GLY A 25 9.47 -10.29 1.08
C GLY A 25 9.58 -10.69 -0.39
N LEU A 26 8.44 -11.03 -0.98
CA LEU A 26 8.25 -11.57 -2.31
C LEU A 26 7.34 -10.61 -3.06
N ASN A 27 7.92 -9.70 -3.82
CA ASN A 27 7.31 -9.24 -5.08
C ASN A 27 5.81 -8.85 -4.99
N GLN A 28 5.41 -8.14 -3.94
CA GLN A 28 4.00 -7.82 -3.72
C GLN A 28 3.59 -6.65 -4.60
N VAL A 29 2.66 -6.92 -5.52
CA VAL A 29 1.98 -5.90 -6.31
C VAL A 29 0.93 -5.24 -5.40
N PRO A 30 0.81 -3.91 -5.39
CA PRO A 30 -0.18 -3.21 -4.54
C PRO A 30 -1.59 -3.74 -4.75
N PHE A 31 -2.40 -3.72 -3.70
CA PHE A 31 -3.83 -4.03 -3.84
C PHE A 31 -4.46 -3.06 -4.84
N SER A 32 -5.26 -3.59 -5.76
CA SER A 32 -5.76 -2.84 -6.90
C SER A 32 -7.27 -2.95 -7.09
N LEU A 33 -7.79 -1.95 -7.78
CA LEU A 33 -9.18 -1.80 -8.18
C LEU A 33 -9.24 -1.77 -9.71
N GLU A 34 -10.26 -2.42 -10.28
CA GLU A 34 -10.57 -2.30 -11.70
C GLU A 34 -11.19 -0.92 -12.01
N ASP A 35 -10.66 -0.24 -13.02
CA ASP A 35 -11.17 1.03 -13.53
C ASP A 35 -11.63 0.82 -14.99
N SER A 36 -12.88 1.15 -15.32
CA SER A 36 -13.41 0.98 -16.67
C SER A 36 -12.65 1.78 -17.71
N ASP A 37 -12.13 2.94 -17.31
CA ASP A 37 -11.44 3.90 -18.16
C ASP A 37 -9.93 3.63 -18.20
N TYR A 38 -9.44 2.74 -17.34
CA TYR A 38 -8.03 2.38 -17.24
C TYR A 38 -7.85 0.89 -16.90
N LYS A 39 -8.00 0.04 -17.93
CA LYS A 39 -7.86 -1.42 -17.83
C LYS A 39 -7.22 -2.03 -19.09
N GLY A 40 -6.87 -3.31 -18.99
CA GLY A 40 -6.33 -4.11 -20.08
C GLY A 40 -4.80 -4.06 -20.15
N LEU A 41 -4.26 -4.63 -21.22
CA LEU A 41 -2.81 -4.75 -21.42
C LEU A 41 -2.22 -3.48 -22.01
N GLU A 42 -1.05 -3.09 -21.50
CA GLU A 42 -0.21 -2.05 -22.10
C GLU A 42 0.56 -2.68 -23.28
N LEU A 43 0.06 -2.42 -24.49
CA LEU A 43 0.64 -2.95 -25.73
C LEU A 43 1.53 -1.91 -26.43
N ASP A 44 1.49 -0.65 -26.00
CA ASP A 44 1.91 0.46 -26.86
C ASP A 44 3.43 0.58 -26.96
N LEU A 45 4.22 0.41 -25.89
CA LEU A 45 5.70 0.34 -26.01
C LEU A 45 6.39 -0.08 -24.69
N MET A 46 7.34 -1.03 -24.78
CA MET A 46 8.40 -1.36 -23.81
C MET A 46 8.03 -1.76 -22.37
N SER A 47 6.75 -1.78 -22.01
CA SER A 47 6.30 -2.06 -20.65
C SER A 47 5.96 -3.55 -20.48
N PHE A 48 6.97 -4.39 -20.64
CA PHE A 48 6.87 -5.83 -20.40
C PHE A 48 7.38 -6.16 -18.99
N CYS A 49 6.80 -7.16 -18.30
CA CYS A 49 7.48 -7.69 -17.10
C CYS A 49 8.78 -8.36 -17.57
N ASP A 50 9.92 -7.83 -17.12
CA ASP A 50 11.27 -8.29 -17.52
C ASP A 50 11.47 -9.80 -17.29
N LYS A 51 10.88 -10.33 -16.22
CA LYS A 51 11.02 -11.75 -15.86
C LYS A 51 10.24 -12.69 -16.79
N HIS A 52 9.07 -12.27 -17.26
CA HIS A 52 8.14 -13.14 -17.98
C HIS A 52 8.01 -12.80 -19.47
N GLY A 53 8.51 -11.64 -19.90
CA GLY A 53 8.43 -11.17 -21.29
C GLY A 53 6.99 -10.94 -21.79
N LYS A 54 6.04 -10.80 -20.86
CA LYS A 54 4.62 -10.56 -21.15
C LYS A 54 4.28 -9.08 -21.02
N PRO A 55 3.33 -8.56 -21.81
CA PRO A 55 2.87 -7.17 -21.66
C PRO A 55 2.33 -6.95 -20.25
N SER A 56 2.52 -5.75 -19.72
CA SER A 56 2.03 -5.41 -18.38
C SER A 56 0.54 -5.06 -18.40
N GLU A 57 -0.14 -5.28 -17.28
CA GLU A 57 -1.54 -4.95 -17.08
C GLU A 57 -1.71 -3.57 -16.46
N ARG A 58 -2.70 -2.81 -16.91
CA ARG A 58 -3.10 -1.51 -16.35
C ARG A 58 -3.99 -1.71 -15.13
N LEU A 59 -3.54 -1.20 -13.99
CA LEU A 59 -4.24 -1.30 -12.71
C LEU A 59 -4.28 0.06 -12.00
N VAL A 60 -5.24 0.22 -11.09
CA VAL A 60 -5.34 1.38 -10.19
C VAL A 60 -5.13 0.91 -8.77
N ALA A 61 -4.21 1.55 -8.04
CA ALA A 61 -3.91 1.16 -6.67
C ALA A 61 -5.06 1.56 -5.74
N PHE A 62 -5.35 0.71 -4.78
CA PHE A 62 -6.34 0.92 -3.74
C PHE A 62 -5.74 0.58 -2.37
N GLU A 63 -4.58 1.15 -2.09
CA GLU A 63 -3.81 0.87 -0.90
C GLU A 63 -3.05 2.11 -0.45
N GLY A 64 -3.20 2.44 0.84
CA GLY A 64 -2.49 3.54 1.49
C GLY A 64 -2.53 4.85 0.69
N THR A 65 -1.43 5.60 0.75
CA THR A 65 -1.31 6.88 0.03
C THR A 65 -1.23 6.73 -1.49
N MET A 66 -1.08 5.51 -2.00
CA MET A 66 -1.04 5.23 -3.43
C MET A 66 -2.43 5.10 -4.06
N THR A 67 -3.48 5.14 -3.23
CA THR A 67 -4.87 5.05 -3.68
C THR A 67 -5.19 5.98 -4.84
N GLY A 68 -5.79 5.44 -5.89
CA GLY A 68 -6.17 6.14 -7.12
C GLY A 68 -5.03 6.31 -8.13
N ARG A 69 -3.80 5.93 -7.81
CA ARG A 69 -2.67 6.02 -8.77
C ARG A 69 -2.70 4.86 -9.75
N ARG A 70 -2.42 5.18 -11.00
CA ARG A 70 -2.33 4.22 -12.11
C ARG A 70 -0.94 3.60 -12.18
N PHE A 71 -0.89 2.29 -12.35
CA PHE A 71 0.36 1.55 -12.51
C PHE A 71 0.21 0.41 -13.51
N LEU A 72 1.36 -0.11 -13.93
CA LEU A 72 1.51 -1.29 -14.76
C LEU A 72 2.05 -2.43 -13.91
N ALA A 73 1.48 -3.62 -14.06
CA ALA A 73 1.84 -4.80 -13.27
C ALA A 73 2.07 -6.05 -14.10
N CYS A 74 2.71 -7.03 -13.49
CA CYS A 74 2.79 -8.37 -14.05
C CYS A 74 1.40 -9.01 -14.18
N THR A 75 1.08 -9.57 -15.35
CA THR A 75 -0.16 -10.29 -15.62
C THR A 75 -0.23 -11.69 -15.00
N GLU A 76 0.85 -12.18 -14.38
CA GLU A 76 0.83 -13.50 -13.74
C GLU A 76 -0.02 -13.44 -12.45
N PRO A 77 -0.74 -14.52 -12.12
CA PRO A 77 -1.58 -14.56 -10.93
C PRO A 77 -0.77 -14.41 -9.63
N GLU A 78 -1.47 -14.10 -8.55
CA GLU A 78 -0.89 -13.99 -7.20
C GLU A 78 -0.07 -15.25 -6.84
N GLY A 79 1.15 -15.04 -6.34
CA GLY A 79 2.13 -16.10 -6.05
C GLY A 79 3.01 -16.52 -7.24
N GLN A 80 2.63 -16.17 -8.48
CA GLN A 80 3.48 -16.31 -9.68
C GLN A 80 3.93 -14.96 -10.23
N ASN A 81 3.31 -13.87 -9.79
CA ASN A 81 3.68 -12.51 -10.14
C ASN A 81 5.18 -12.24 -9.85
N CYS A 82 5.81 -11.53 -10.80
CA CYS A 82 7.21 -11.15 -10.70
C CYS A 82 7.44 -9.95 -9.76
N GLY A 83 6.37 -9.35 -9.23
CA GLY A 83 6.44 -8.11 -8.43
C GLY A 83 6.75 -6.87 -9.25
N PHE A 84 6.71 -6.98 -10.58
CA PHE A 84 6.88 -5.83 -11.46
C PHE A 84 5.75 -4.82 -11.21
N VAL A 85 6.15 -3.59 -10.92
CA VAL A 85 5.28 -2.43 -10.75
C VAL A 85 5.93 -1.22 -11.39
N GLN A 86 5.22 -0.55 -12.29
CA GLN A 86 5.65 0.71 -12.88
C GLN A 86 4.54 1.75 -12.77
N TRP A 87 4.80 2.85 -12.07
CA TRP A 87 3.83 3.94 -11.91
C TRP A 87 3.74 4.78 -13.19
N VAL A 88 2.51 5.02 -13.65
CA VAL A 88 2.24 5.80 -14.86
C VAL A 88 1.98 7.27 -14.53
N ASN A 89 1.34 7.54 -13.39
CA ASN A 89 1.03 8.89 -12.95
C ASN A 89 2.15 9.46 -12.08
N GLU A 90 2.27 10.79 -12.09
CA GLU A 90 3.07 11.54 -11.12
C GLU A 90 2.62 11.23 -9.68
N GLN A 91 3.50 11.56 -8.73
CA GLN A 91 3.17 11.48 -7.32
C GLN A 91 2.06 12.48 -6.99
N TRP A 92 1.26 12.16 -5.98
CA TRP A 92 0.26 13.09 -5.52
C TRP A 92 0.87 14.40 -5.03
N PRO A 93 0.19 15.54 -5.22
CA PRO A 93 0.58 16.75 -4.53
C PRO A 93 0.48 16.52 -3.01
N PRO A 94 1.30 17.20 -2.18
CA PRO A 94 1.35 16.96 -0.74
C PRO A 94 -0.01 17.02 -0.04
N THR A 95 -0.92 17.89 -0.52
CA THR A 95 -2.28 17.99 0.01
C THR A 95 -3.06 16.69 -0.13
N MET A 96 -2.98 16.03 -1.28
CA MET A 96 -3.67 14.76 -1.52
C MET A 96 -3.01 13.60 -0.78
N ASP A 97 -1.68 13.57 -0.76
CA ASP A 97 -0.92 12.55 -0.02
C ASP A 97 -1.27 12.56 1.48
N ASN A 98 -1.25 13.74 2.11
CA ASN A 98 -1.64 13.91 3.51
C ASN A 98 -3.12 13.55 3.78
N ALA A 99 -4.02 13.88 2.86
CA ALA A 99 -5.43 13.52 2.99
C ALA A 99 -5.64 12.00 2.93
N LEU A 100 -4.99 11.32 1.98
CA LEU A 100 -5.02 9.87 1.88
C LEU A 100 -4.40 9.21 3.11
N LEU A 101 -3.26 9.72 3.59
CA LEU A 101 -2.62 9.23 4.80
C LEU A 101 -3.59 9.27 6.00
N LYS A 102 -4.28 10.40 6.19
CA LYS A 102 -5.23 10.53 7.30
C LYS A 102 -6.44 9.61 7.14
N LEU A 103 -6.97 9.48 5.92
CA LEU A 103 -8.10 8.59 5.64
C LEU A 103 -7.75 7.13 5.91
N TRP A 104 -6.57 6.67 5.48
CA TRP A 104 -6.14 5.29 5.72
C TRP A 104 -5.84 5.02 7.20
N SER A 105 -5.25 5.98 7.92
CA SER A 105 -5.14 5.92 9.40
C SER A 105 -6.51 5.68 10.04
N MET A 106 -7.53 6.43 9.64
CA MET A 106 -8.88 6.26 10.19
C MET A 106 -9.50 4.90 9.85
N VAL A 107 -9.25 4.40 8.64
CA VAL A 107 -9.73 3.08 8.21
C VAL A 107 -9.06 1.96 9.01
N GLU A 108 -7.76 2.03 9.22
CA GLU A 108 -6.98 1.06 10.00
C GLU A 108 -7.38 1.09 11.47
N GLU A 109 -7.51 2.28 12.06
CA GLU A 109 -8.03 2.47 13.42
C GLU A 109 -9.43 1.86 13.57
N SER A 110 -10.32 2.11 12.60
CA SER A 110 -11.67 1.53 12.61
C SER A 110 -11.66 0.01 12.46
N LYS A 111 -10.77 -0.57 11.65
CA LYS A 111 -10.63 -2.02 11.50
C LYS A 111 -10.13 -2.64 12.80
N SER A 112 -9.12 -2.03 13.42
CA SER A 112 -8.55 -2.49 14.70
C SER A 112 -9.57 -2.47 15.83
N ALA A 113 -10.34 -1.38 15.96
CA ALA A 113 -11.41 -1.30 16.96
C ALA A 113 -12.43 -2.44 16.82
N ARG A 114 -12.90 -2.72 15.60
CA ARG A 114 -13.85 -3.82 15.34
C ARG A 114 -13.26 -5.20 15.67
N VAL A 115 -11.98 -5.43 15.37
CA VAL A 115 -11.32 -6.69 15.70
C VAL A 115 -11.24 -6.88 17.21
N ASN A 116 -10.92 -5.82 17.95
CA ASN A 116 -10.90 -5.86 19.41
C ASN A 116 -12.29 -6.12 19.99
N ASP A 117 -13.33 -5.43 19.51
CA ASP A 117 -14.71 -5.65 19.96
C ASP A 117 -15.18 -7.09 19.71
N ASN A 118 -14.81 -7.67 18.56
CA ASN A 118 -15.12 -9.05 18.22
C ASN A 118 -14.38 -10.04 19.13
N LEU A 119 -13.13 -9.78 19.48
CA LEU A 119 -12.35 -10.62 20.38
C LEU A 119 -12.92 -10.58 21.81
N GLU A 120 -13.21 -9.39 22.33
CA GLU A 120 -13.83 -9.21 23.65
C GLU A 120 -15.20 -9.88 23.73
N SER A 121 -16.02 -9.75 22.67
CA SER A 121 -17.31 -10.43 22.58
C SER A 121 -17.16 -11.95 22.56
N ALA A 122 -16.17 -12.49 21.83
CA ALA A 122 -15.91 -13.92 21.79
C ALA A 122 -15.45 -14.45 23.16
N LEU A 123 -14.53 -13.76 23.83
CA LEU A 123 -14.03 -14.12 25.17
C LEU A 123 -15.16 -14.11 26.22
N THR A 124 -16.11 -13.20 26.09
CA THR A 124 -17.30 -13.12 26.98
C THR A 124 -18.25 -14.30 26.79
N ILE A 125 -18.38 -14.84 25.56
CA ILE A 125 -19.20 -16.04 25.30
C ILE A 125 -18.57 -17.30 25.92
N PHE A 126 -17.24 -17.41 25.94
CA PHE A 126 -16.55 -18.58 26.50
C PHE A 126 -16.39 -18.57 28.02
N THR A 127 -16.89 -17.54 28.72
CA THR A 127 -16.81 -17.41 30.19
C THR A 127 -18.15 -17.60 30.92
N ILE A 128 -19.19 -18.06 30.21
CA ILE A 128 -20.48 -18.51 30.76
C ILE A 128 -20.56 -20.04 30.67
#